data_AF-A0A0Q4PQ83-F1
#
_entry.id   AF-A0A0Q4PQ83-F1
#
_cell.length_a   1.000
_cell.length_b   1.000
_cell.length_c   1.000
_cell.angle_alpha   90.00
_cell.angle_beta   90.00
_cell.angle_gamma   90.00
#
_symmetry.space_group_name_H-M   'P 1'
#
loop_
_entity.id
_entity.type
_entity.pdbx_description
1 polymer ?
#
loop_
_entity_poly.entity_id
_entity_poly.type
_entity_poly.pdbx_seq_one_letter_code
_entity_poly.pdbx_strand_id
1 'polypeptide(L)'
;MFVAGAAFATAAAPMWRVGLTAVYQDDYASLSYRCDYAMRDHLIAKQRLDQDPSKANVDGLRAMEIGLIACQDYDLLRKHLIRWGLSENDLSEMALVAIEDRAQNLADVVRIHEIRY
;
A
#
# COMPACT_ATOMS: atom_id res chain seq x y z
N MET A 1 -12.56 -36.64 20.49
CA MET A 1 -11.87 -35.41 20.95
C MET A 1 -10.93 -34.81 19.91
N PHE A 2 -10.23 -35.61 19.08
CA PHE A 2 -9.37 -35.11 17.99
C PHE A 2 -10.13 -34.42 16.83
N VAL A 3 -11.31 -34.91 16.45
CA VAL A 3 -12.11 -34.34 15.33
C VAL A 3 -12.61 -32.93 15.65
N ALA A 4 -13.00 -32.66 16.89
CA ALA A 4 -13.43 -31.33 17.33
C ALA A 4 -12.26 -30.33 17.34
N GLY A 5 -11.06 -30.76 17.76
CA GLY A 5 -9.86 -29.93 17.72
C GLY A 5 -9.41 -29.60 16.29
N ALA A 6 -9.50 -30.56 15.37
CA ALA A 6 -9.20 -30.35 13.95
C ALA A 6 -10.20 -29.38 13.30
N ALA A 7 -11.50 -29.56 13.54
CA ALA A 7 -12.54 -28.67 13.03
C ALA A 7 -12.37 -27.22 13.53
N PHE A 8 -12.02 -27.05 14.81
CA PHE A 8 -11.75 -25.74 15.38
C PHE A 8 -10.52 -25.08 14.75
N ALA A 9 -9.42 -25.82 14.55
CA ALA A 9 -8.23 -25.29 13.89
C ALA A 9 -8.49 -24.87 12.43
N THR A 10 -9.29 -25.65 11.68
CA THR A 10 -9.63 -25.34 10.29
C THR A 10 -10.54 -24.13 10.15
N ALA A 11 -11.41 -23.87 11.12
CA ALA A 11 -12.30 -22.71 11.11
C ALA A 11 -11.64 -21.46 11.71
N ALA A 12 -10.76 -21.61 12.69
CA ALA A 12 -10.10 -20.50 13.36
C ALA A 12 -9.16 -19.72 12.42
N ALA A 13 -8.42 -20.40 11.55
CA ALA A 13 -7.49 -19.75 10.62
C ALA A 13 -8.16 -18.78 9.63
N PRO A 14 -9.23 -19.13 8.89
CA PRO A 14 -9.90 -18.19 7.99
C PRO A 14 -10.59 -17.06 8.75
N MET A 15 -11.22 -17.33 9.90
CA MET A 15 -11.85 -16.28 10.72
C MET A 15 -10.81 -15.27 11.23
N TRP A 16 -9.62 -15.75 11.61
CA TRP A 16 -8.51 -14.89 12.03
C TRP A 16 -8.03 -13.97 10.90
N ARG A 17 -7.87 -14.50 9.68
CA ARG A 17 -7.50 -13.70 8.51
C ARG A 17 -8.54 -12.63 8.20
N VAL A 18 -9.82 -12.99 8.15
CA VAL A 18 -10.92 -12.03 7.94
C VAL A 18 -10.91 -10.95 9.02
N GLY A 19 -10.67 -11.32 10.29
CA GLY A 19 -10.55 -10.36 11.39
C GLY A 19 -9.39 -9.39 11.22
N LEU A 20 -8.21 -9.88 10.85
CA LEU A 20 -7.05 -9.02 10.57
C LEU A 20 -7.31 -8.08 9.39
N THR A 21 -7.85 -8.60 8.29
CA THR A 21 -8.20 -7.79 7.11
C THR A 21 -9.20 -6.70 7.49
N ALA A 22 -10.28 -7.02 8.19
CA ALA A 22 -11.30 -6.05 8.58
C ALA A 22 -10.76 -4.93 9.48
N VAL A 23 -9.81 -5.24 10.37
CA VAL A 23 -9.23 -4.25 11.29
C VAL A 23 -8.21 -3.35 10.59
N TYR A 24 -7.42 -3.89 9.66
CA TYR A 24 -6.29 -3.16 9.07
C TYR A 24 -6.54 -2.68 7.63
N GLN A 25 -7.69 -2.96 7.03
CA GLN A 25 -8.01 -2.57 5.64
C GLN A 25 -7.82 -1.07 5.40
N ASP A 26 -8.40 -0.23 6.25
CA ASP A 26 -8.37 1.24 6.08
C ASP A 26 -6.95 1.81 6.23
N ASP A 27 -6.21 1.34 7.23
CA ASP A 27 -4.82 1.75 7.46
C ASP A 27 -3.92 1.30 6.31
N TYR A 28 -4.09 0.05 5.86
CA TYR A 28 -3.36 -0.50 4.73
C TYR A 28 -3.64 0.28 3.44
N ALA A 29 -4.91 0.61 3.18
CA ALA A 29 -5.35 1.43 2.05
C ALA A 29 -4.81 2.87 2.08
N SER A 30 -4.71 3.45 3.28
CA SER A 30 -4.16 4.80 3.49
C SER A 30 -2.65 4.81 3.26
N LEU A 31 -1.92 3.86 3.85
CA LEU A 31 -0.47 3.76 3.73
C LEU A 31 -0.02 3.39 2.32
N SER A 32 -0.72 2.46 1.66
CA SER A 32 -0.40 2.08 0.27
C SER A 32 -0.48 3.26 -0.68
N TYR A 33 -1.53 4.09 -0.54
CA TYR A 33 -1.71 5.28 -1.35
C TYR A 33 -0.71 6.38 -1.04
N ARG A 34 -0.39 6.62 0.23
CA ARG A 34 0.65 7.59 0.60
C ARG A 34 2.00 7.18 0.03
N CYS A 35 2.31 5.89 0.02
CA CYS A 35 3.53 5.39 -0.59
C CYS A 35 3.51 5.58 -2.13
N ASP A 36 2.43 5.20 -2.82
CA ASP A 36 2.31 5.42 -4.28
C ASP A 36 2.47 6.91 -4.64
N TYR A 37 1.77 7.77 -3.91
CA TYR A 37 1.83 9.21 -4.10
C TYR A 37 3.24 9.76 -3.88
N ALA A 38 3.90 9.38 -2.78
CA ALA A 38 5.27 9.82 -2.49
C ALA A 38 6.28 9.35 -3.56
N MET A 39 6.14 8.12 -4.06
CA MET A 39 6.98 7.59 -5.13
C MET A 39 6.80 8.38 -6.44
N ARG A 40 5.56 8.72 -6.79
CA ARG A 40 5.24 9.50 -7.99
C ARG A 40 5.78 10.92 -7.89
N ASP A 41 5.55 11.59 -6.77
CA ASP A 41 6.05 12.95 -6.54
C ASP A 41 7.59 13.00 -6.57
N HIS A 42 8.25 12.01 -5.97
CA HIS A 42 9.71 11.87 -6.05
C HIS A 42 10.19 11.68 -7.49
N LEU A 43 9.54 10.81 -8.28
CA LEU A 43 9.90 10.60 -9.69
C LEU A 43 9.77 11.90 -10.51
N ILE A 44 8.65 12.61 -10.33
CA ILE A 44 8.39 13.90 -11.01
C ILE A 44 9.45 14.93 -10.62
N ALA A 45 9.78 15.04 -9.33
CA ALA A 45 10.81 15.97 -8.86
C ALA A 45 12.19 15.64 -9.44
N LYS A 46 12.53 14.36 -9.56
CA LYS A 46 13.77 13.91 -10.18
C LYS A 46 13.84 14.30 -11.66
N GLN A 47 12.76 14.07 -12.41
CA GLN A 47 12.69 14.45 -13.82
C GLN A 47 12.77 15.97 -14.03
N ARG A 48 12.16 16.76 -13.15
CA ARG A 48 12.29 18.23 -13.17
C ARG A 48 13.73 18.67 -12.94
N LEU A 49 14.44 18.04 -12.01
CA LEU A 49 15.85 18.33 -11.76
C LEU A 49 16.74 17.94 -12.95
N ASP A 50 16.45 16.81 -13.60
CA ASP A 50 17.17 16.35 -14.80
C ASP A 50 16.99 17.32 -15.98
N GLN A 51 15.81 17.96 -16.10
CA GLN A 51 15.51 18.96 -17.14
C GLN A 51 16.07 20.35 -16.81
N ASP A 52 15.98 20.78 -15.56
CA ASP A 52 16.45 22.08 -15.07
C ASP A 52 17.23 21.92 -13.75
N PRO A 53 18.57 21.82 -13.80
CA PRO A 53 19.43 21.69 -12.64
C PRO A 53 19.55 22.99 -11.82
N SER A 54 18.47 23.40 -11.15
CA SER A 54 18.42 24.59 -10.30
C SER A 54 18.43 24.24 -8.81
N LYS A 55 18.92 25.15 -7.96
CA LYS A 55 18.91 24.96 -6.50
C LYS A 55 17.48 24.72 -5.97
N ALA A 56 16.49 25.39 -6.55
CA ALA A 56 15.09 25.19 -6.21
C ALA A 56 14.63 23.73 -6.47
N ASN A 57 15.03 23.15 -7.61
CA ASN A 57 14.69 21.76 -7.94
C ASN A 57 15.45 20.75 -7.08
N VAL A 58 16.69 21.05 -6.66
CA VAL A 58 17.43 20.22 -5.68
C VAL A 58 16.73 20.20 -4.33
N ASP A 59 16.33 21.37 -3.82
CA ASP A 59 15.63 21.47 -2.54
C ASP A 59 14.24 20.82 -2.61
N GLY A 60 13.57 20.93 -3.77
CA GLY A 60 12.31 20.23 -4.06
C GLY A 60 12.45 18.71 -4.06
N LEU A 61 13.49 18.16 -4.71
CA LEU A 61 13.74 16.71 -4.70
C LEU A 61 13.99 16.18 -3.29
N ARG A 62 14.81 16.88 -2.49
CA ARG A 62 15.08 16.51 -1.08
C ARG A 62 13.81 16.46 -0.23
N ALA A 63 12.89 17.39 -0.44
CA ALA A 63 11.60 17.36 0.25
C ALA A 63 10.79 16.10 -0.12
N MET A 64 10.83 15.67 -1.38
CA MET A 64 10.15 14.45 -1.82
C MET A 64 10.84 13.17 -1.31
N GLU A 65 12.16 13.17 -1.20
CA GLU A 65 12.92 12.07 -0.56
C GLU A 65 12.50 11.85 0.90
N ILE A 66 12.21 12.92 1.65
CA ILE A 66 11.64 12.82 3.01
C ILE A 66 10.24 12.20 2.95
N GLY A 67 9.44 12.54 1.93
CA GLY A 67 8.12 11.95 1.70
C GLY A 67 8.14 10.43 1.52
N LEU A 68 9.24 9.86 0.98
CA LEU A 68 9.40 8.41 0.81
C LEU A 68 9.42 7.63 2.13
N ILE A 69 9.57 8.29 3.29
CA ILE A 69 9.41 7.66 4.61
C ILE A 69 8.03 6.98 4.74
N ALA A 70 6.99 7.50 4.08
CA ALA A 70 5.66 6.87 4.07
C ALA A 70 5.66 5.43 3.51
N CYS A 71 6.58 5.11 2.60
CA CYS A 71 6.74 3.74 2.09
C CYS A 71 7.33 2.78 3.13
N GLN A 72 8.12 3.29 4.07
CA GLN A 72 8.63 2.49 5.16
C GLN A 72 7.51 2.05 6.11
N ASP A 73 6.59 2.96 6.44
CA ASP A 73 5.43 2.66 7.31
C ASP A 73 4.50 1.62 6.66
N TYR A 74 4.26 1.77 5.35
CA TYR A 74 3.51 0.80 4.56
C TYR A 74 4.16 -0.59 4.59
N ASP A 75 5.47 -0.68 4.30
CA ASP A 75 6.20 -1.94 4.27
C ASP A 75 6.26 -2.62 5.66
N LEU A 76 6.41 -1.82 6.73
CA LEU A 76 6.34 -2.33 8.10
C LEU A 76 4.97 -2.96 8.40
N LEU A 77 3.87 -2.26 8.12
CA LEU A 77 2.53 -2.81 8.33
C LEU A 77 2.33 -4.09 7.52
N ARG A 78 2.71 -4.09 6.24
CA ARG A 78 2.60 -5.26 5.36
C ARG A 78 3.35 -6.47 5.94
N LYS A 79 4.58 -6.27 6.42
CA LYS A 79 5.38 -7.32 7.07
C LYS A 79 4.79 -7.79 8.40
N HIS A 80 4.18 -6.89 9.17
CA HIS A 80 3.46 -7.25 10.40
C HIS A 80 2.24 -8.13 10.10
N LEU A 81 1.44 -7.77 9.10
CA LEU A 81 0.28 -8.54 8.68
C LEU A 81 0.65 -9.95 8.18
N ILE A 82 1.74 -10.07 7.41
CA ILE A 82 2.27 -11.38 7.00
C ILE A 82 2.65 -12.21 8.23
N ARG A 83 3.37 -11.60 9.17
CA ARG A 83 3.78 -12.26 10.42
C ARG A 83 2.58 -12.73 11.24
N TRP A 84 1.45 -12.01 11.17
CA TRP A 84 0.21 -12.36 11.85
C TRP A 84 -0.66 -13.37 11.10
N GLY A 85 -0.25 -13.81 9.91
CA GLY A 85 -0.86 -14.94 9.21
C GLY A 85 -1.65 -14.58 7.95
N LEU A 86 -1.61 -13.31 7.50
CA LEU A 86 -2.03 -12.96 6.15
C LEU A 86 -1.00 -13.47 5.14
N SER A 87 -1.49 -13.90 4.00
CA SER A 87 -0.69 -14.26 2.84
C SER A 87 -0.46 -13.06 1.93
N GLU A 88 0.46 -13.21 0.99
CA GLU A 88 0.68 -12.22 -0.06
C GLU A 88 -0.57 -11.98 -0.92
N ASN A 89 -1.40 -13.01 -1.11
CA ASN A 89 -2.65 -12.87 -1.84
C ASN A 89 -3.67 -12.04 -1.05
N ASP A 90 -3.77 -12.26 0.27
CA ASP A 90 -4.67 -11.47 1.12
C ASP A 90 -4.30 -9.99 1.06
N LEU A 91 -3.00 -9.67 1.16
CA LEU A 91 -2.51 -8.29 1.06
C LEU A 91 -2.70 -7.66 -0.34
N SER A 92 -2.60 -8.48 -1.38
CA SER A 92 -2.84 -8.04 -2.76
C SER A 92 -4.32 -7.72 -2.97
N GLU A 93 -5.21 -8.54 -2.42
CA GLU A 93 -6.65 -8.29 -2.43
C GLU A 93 -7.00 -7.01 -1.64
N MET A 94 -6.41 -6.82 -0.45
CA MET A 94 -6.57 -5.58 0.33
C MET A 94 -6.18 -4.34 -0.48
N ALA A 95 -5.10 -4.41 -1.27
CA ALA A 95 -4.69 -3.33 -2.15
C ALA A 95 -5.66 -3.10 -3.31
N LEU A 96 -6.18 -4.16 -3.92
CA LEU A 96 -7.18 -4.06 -5.00
C LEU A 96 -8.46 -3.40 -4.50
N VAL A 97 -9.00 -3.83 -3.36
CA VAL A 97 -10.17 -3.22 -2.73
C VAL A 97 -9.93 -1.73 -2.44
N ALA A 98 -8.75 -1.38 -1.93
CA ALA A 98 -8.39 0.02 -1.67
C ALA A 98 -8.35 0.90 -2.93
N ILE A 99 -7.99 0.33 -4.08
CA ILE A 99 -7.99 1.01 -5.37
C ILE A 99 -9.41 1.15 -5.90
N GLU A 100 -10.19 0.07 -5.85
CA GLU A 100 -11.58 0.03 -6.33
C GLU A 100 -12.49 0.97 -5.54
N ASP A 101 -12.38 1.01 -4.21
CA ASP A 101 -13.17 1.91 -3.35
C ASP A 101 -12.94 3.40 -3.68
N ARG A 102 -11.77 3.74 -4.22
CA ARG A 102 -11.42 5.11 -4.62
C ARG A 102 -11.69 5.42 -6.08
N ALA A 103 -11.96 4.41 -6.90
CA ALA A 103 -12.21 4.58 -8.33
C ALA A 103 -13.72 4.61 -8.61
N GLN A 104 -14.22 5.71 -9.20
CA GLN A 104 -15.63 5.80 -9.59
C GLN A 104 -15.88 5.26 -11.00
N ASN A 105 -14.84 5.11 -11.80
CA ASN A 105 -14.89 4.65 -13.18
C ASN A 105 -13.54 4.08 -13.64
N LEU A 106 -13.52 3.48 -14.84
CA LEU A 106 -12.31 2.91 -15.45
C LEU A 106 -11.17 3.93 -15.60
N ALA A 107 -11.49 5.20 -15.88
CA ALA A 107 -10.45 6.23 -16.01
C ALA A 107 -9.76 6.53 -14.67
N ASP A 108 -10.48 6.44 -13.55
CA ASP A 108 -9.88 6.55 -12.22
C ASP A 108 -8.94 5.38 -11.92
N VAL A 109 -9.34 4.15 -12.26
CA VAL A 109 -8.49 2.96 -12.11
C VAL A 109 -7.21 3.11 -12.93
N VAL A 110 -7.33 3.52 -14.19
CA VAL A 110 -6.18 3.76 -15.07
C VAL A 110 -5.29 4.86 -14.50
N ARG A 111 -5.86 6.00 -14.07
CA ARG A 111 -5.11 7.12 -13.47
C ARG A 111 -4.31 6.70 -12.24
N ILE A 112 -4.84 5.79 -11.43
CA ILE A 112 -4.14 5.27 -10.26
C ILE A 112 -2.89 4.49 -10.69
N HIS A 113 -2.98 3.68 -11.74
CA HIS A 113 -1.87 2.86 -12.25
C HIS A 113 -0.91 3.60 -13.20
N GLU A 114 -1.33 4.70 -13.79
CA GLU A 114 -0.56 5.42 -14.80
C GLU A 114 0.36 6.46 -14.14
N ILE A 115 1.67 6.32 -14.33
CA ILE A 115 2.61 7.38 -14.01
C ILE A 115 2.63 8.36 -15.21
N ARG A 116 2.00 9.53 -15.07
CA ARG A 116 2.00 10.59 -16.09
C ARG A 116 3.07 11.65 -15.78
N TYR A 117 3.96 11.89 -16.73
CA TYR A 117 4.85 13.06 -16.77
C TYR A 117 5.23 13.38 -18.21
#